data_AF-A0AAJ6YSN1-F1
#
_entry.id   AF-A0AAJ6YSN1-F1
#
_cell.length_a   1.000
_cell.length_b   1.000
_cell.length_c   1.000
_cell.angle_alpha   90.00
_cell.angle_beta   90.00
_cell.angle_gamma   90.00
#
_symmetry.space_group_name_H-M   'P 1'
#
loop_
_entity.id
_entity.type
_entity.pdbx_description
1 polymer ?
#
loop_
_entity_poly.entity_id
_entity_poly.type
_entity_poly.pdbx_seq_one_letter_code
_entity_poly.pdbx_strand_id
1 'polypeptide(L)'
;MSTEKNVMGTIVWVSLLFLVITVHANVQSKVKCSDHMMEVEIIGITLQNLIYLQQLKNYPDEACKPKFSNGIATFKLSLMEKDMSHCGIMRITNKLTGQKVYYHRIIVEKPSNSSKITFIAKCSITDVVVQKLKLITRTNHTVVAKRSVLPEDFVADANTPVLGMLEGNASEPKLLFNVRQGNKIIKDELVVKPGTPLQMEIYLSEEAAKVYGLLVTHMQVTDTKSQEETIIYNGCSVDPYLFENFETVNGHFLSAKFRAFKFPESSYVQFHGTVTVCVGKCRGFECSNGKIGYGRRRRTIESSNKSKNEVWEMAMSVFLRVDFDHTLLFNEEVSKFIRKGKTRERTVRAEEIGKQFKYNTNSVKASSSTISQIIGFFLMLLYFC
;
A
#
# COMPACT_ATOMS: atom_id res chain seq x y z
N MET A 1 14.32 97.52 -16.37
CA MET A 1 14.57 97.33 -17.81
C MET A 1 15.24 95.96 -17.97
N SER A 2 14.49 94.87 -17.78
CA SER A 2 13.71 94.13 -18.80
C SER A 2 14.59 93.60 -19.94
N THR A 3 14.80 92.28 -19.92
CA THR A 3 14.84 91.32 -21.06
C THR A 3 15.44 90.01 -20.49
N GLU A 4 14.65 89.05 -20.00
CA GLU A 4 13.76 88.13 -20.72
C GLU A 4 14.47 87.36 -21.84
N LYS A 5 14.83 86.07 -21.61
CA LYS A 5 14.76 84.97 -22.60
C LYS A 5 14.65 83.59 -21.91
N ASN A 6 13.41 83.12 -21.86
CA ASN A 6 12.89 81.81 -22.25
C ASN A 6 13.50 80.48 -21.75
N VAL A 7 12.61 79.82 -21.01
CA VAL A 7 12.49 78.42 -20.58
C VAL A 7 12.53 77.43 -21.75
N MET A 8 13.29 76.35 -21.60
CA MET A 8 13.16 75.11 -22.38
C MET A 8 12.94 73.96 -21.40
N GLY A 9 11.69 73.51 -21.27
CA GLY A 9 11.29 72.41 -20.39
C GLY A 9 11.69 71.05 -20.96
N THR A 10 12.40 70.26 -20.18
CA THR A 10 12.66 68.83 -20.46
C THR A 10 11.75 67.99 -19.57
N ILE A 11 10.79 67.32 -20.18
CA ILE A 11 9.88 66.38 -19.53
C ILE A 11 10.61 65.04 -19.39
N VAL A 12 11.01 64.70 -18.17
CA VAL A 12 11.58 63.39 -17.83
C VAL A 12 10.44 62.43 -17.48
N TRP A 13 10.18 61.46 -18.36
CA TRP A 13 9.29 60.34 -18.09
C TRP A 13 9.96 59.36 -17.12
N VAL A 14 9.59 59.42 -15.84
CA VAL A 14 9.95 58.37 -14.87
C VAL A 14 8.93 57.24 -15.01
N SER A 15 9.27 56.22 -15.80
CA SER A 15 8.50 54.96 -15.85
C SER A 15 8.69 54.20 -14.53
N LEU A 16 7.64 54.19 -13.71
CA LEU A 16 7.54 53.42 -12.49
C LEU A 16 7.31 51.94 -12.86
N LEU A 17 8.41 51.22 -13.09
CA LEU A 17 8.41 49.77 -13.24
C LEU A 17 8.11 49.15 -11.87
N PHE A 18 6.83 48.93 -11.58
CA PHE A 18 6.40 48.05 -10.49
C PHE A 18 6.88 46.63 -10.81
N LEU A 19 8.05 46.27 -10.28
CA LEU A 19 8.52 44.90 -10.23
C LEU A 19 7.57 44.13 -9.29
N VAL A 20 6.53 43.52 -9.85
CA VAL A 20 5.70 42.57 -9.13
C VAL A 20 6.58 41.35 -8.82
N ILE A 21 7.18 41.34 -7.63
CA ILE A 21 7.86 40.17 -7.09
C ILE A 21 6.76 39.14 -6.84
N THR A 22 6.55 38.26 -7.81
CA THR A 22 5.73 37.06 -7.61
C THR A 22 6.52 36.12 -6.71
N VAL A 23 6.30 36.24 -5.40
CA VAL A 23 6.76 35.26 -4.41
C VAL A 23 6.08 33.94 -4.74
N HIS A 24 6.76 33.10 -5.52
CA HIS A 24 6.33 31.73 -5.77
C HIS A 24 6.50 30.97 -4.46
N ALA A 25 5.38 30.70 -3.77
CA ALA A 25 5.37 29.84 -2.59
C ALA A 25 5.91 28.46 -2.97
N ASN A 26 7.10 28.13 -2.48
CA ASN A 26 7.73 26.84 -2.70
C ASN A 26 7.21 25.87 -1.63
N VAL A 27 6.57 24.78 -2.04
CA VAL A 27 5.96 23.80 -1.13
C VAL A 27 7.08 22.98 -0.49
N GLN A 28 7.11 22.92 0.84
CA GLN A 28 8.15 22.20 1.60
C GLN A 28 7.52 21.18 2.55
N SER A 29 8.25 20.11 2.86
CA SER A 29 7.81 19.06 3.80
C SER A 29 8.80 18.93 4.96
N LYS A 30 8.29 18.83 6.19
CA LYS A 30 9.07 18.54 7.41
C LYS A 30 8.52 17.28 8.07
N VAL A 31 9.41 16.36 8.46
CA VAL A 31 9.05 15.09 9.10
C VAL A 31 9.58 15.09 10.53
N LYS A 32 8.71 14.76 11.49
CA LYS A 32 9.04 14.54 12.90
C LYS A 32 8.73 13.08 13.23
N CYS A 33 9.70 12.38 13.78
CA CYS A 33 9.59 10.97 14.12
C CYS A 33 9.64 10.79 15.64
N SER A 34 8.73 9.97 16.15
CA SER A 34 8.75 9.42 17.51
C SER A 34 8.72 7.89 17.39
N ASP A 35 8.93 7.16 18.49
CA ASP A 35 8.98 5.70 18.49
C ASP A 35 7.65 5.06 18.05
N HIS A 36 6.53 5.78 18.18
CA HIS A 36 5.19 5.28 17.87
C HIS A 36 4.43 6.09 16.83
N MET A 37 4.96 7.24 16.40
CA MET A 37 4.24 8.17 15.53
C MET A 37 5.18 8.87 14.53
N MET A 38 4.70 9.05 13.31
CA MET A 38 5.29 9.89 12.28
C MET A 38 4.38 11.07 12.01
N GLU A 39 4.87 12.28 12.30
CA GLU A 39 4.17 13.54 12.02
C GLU A 39 4.81 14.23 10.81
N VAL A 40 4.00 14.53 9.79
CA VAL A 40 4.48 15.16 8.56
C VAL A 40 3.75 16.48 8.35
N GLU A 41 4.51 17.58 8.32
CA GLU A 41 4.03 18.93 8.11
C GLU A 41 4.38 19.36 6.68
N ILE A 42 3.37 19.78 5.91
CA ILE A 42 3.54 20.36 4.58
C ILE A 42 3.23 21.84 4.65
N ILE A 43 4.21 22.66 4.29
CA ILE A 43 4.22 24.12 4.42
C ILE A 43 4.18 24.74 3.03
N GLY A 44 3.61 25.95 2.93
CA GLY A 44 3.54 26.70 1.67
C GLY A 44 2.38 26.28 0.78
N ILE A 45 1.28 25.84 1.41
CA ILE A 45 0.07 25.38 0.73
C ILE A 45 -1.01 26.45 0.76
N THR A 46 -1.89 26.43 -0.25
CA THR A 46 -3.11 27.24 -0.32
C THR A 46 -4.34 26.37 -0.03
N LEU A 47 -5.46 26.99 0.34
CA LEU A 47 -6.72 26.29 0.63
C LEU A 47 -7.27 25.47 -0.54
N GLN A 48 -6.77 25.71 -1.76
CA GLN A 48 -7.23 25.02 -2.97
C GLN A 48 -6.36 23.80 -3.32
N ASN A 49 -5.29 23.53 -2.58
CA ASN A 49 -4.45 22.36 -2.80
C ASN A 49 -5.11 21.08 -2.27
N LEU A 50 -5.16 20.05 -3.11
CA LEU A 50 -5.57 18.70 -2.69
C LEU A 50 -4.33 17.96 -2.20
N ILE A 51 -4.35 17.54 -0.94
CA ILE A 51 -3.21 16.87 -0.29
C ILE A 51 -3.70 15.55 0.29
N TYR A 52 -3.06 14.46 -0.08
CA TYR A 52 -3.49 13.12 0.32
C TYR A 52 -2.33 12.14 0.35
N LEU A 53 -2.48 11.09 1.14
CA LEU A 53 -1.58 9.93 1.15
C LEU A 53 -1.76 9.16 -0.17
N GLN A 54 -0.67 8.66 -0.76
CA GLN A 54 -0.74 7.85 -1.98
C GLN A 54 -1.77 6.71 -1.85
N GLN A 55 -2.59 6.52 -2.88
CA GLN A 55 -3.75 5.59 -2.93
C GLN A 55 -4.97 5.95 -2.07
N LEU A 56 -4.87 6.95 -1.18
CA LEU A 56 -5.92 7.29 -0.21
C LEU A 56 -6.60 8.64 -0.50
N LYS A 57 -6.72 9.02 -1.78
CA LYS A 57 -7.28 10.33 -2.18
C LYS A 57 -8.69 10.57 -1.63
N ASN A 58 -9.57 9.57 -1.74
CA ASN A 58 -10.95 9.65 -1.26
C ASN A 58 -11.23 8.65 -0.11
N TYR A 59 -10.20 8.22 0.61
CA TYR A 59 -10.36 7.26 1.69
C TYR A 59 -11.20 7.87 2.82
N PRO A 60 -12.22 7.16 3.34
CA PRO A 60 -13.22 7.76 4.22
C PRO A 60 -12.69 8.13 5.60
N ASP A 61 -11.69 7.40 6.11
CA ASP A 61 -11.19 7.57 7.46
C ASP A 61 -10.49 8.92 7.67
N GLU A 62 -10.90 9.61 8.73
CA GLU A 62 -10.38 10.91 9.14
C GLU A 62 -8.95 10.83 9.70
N ALA A 63 -8.53 9.68 10.24
CA ALA A 63 -7.17 9.54 10.76
C ALA A 63 -6.10 9.62 9.67
N CYS A 64 -6.43 9.22 8.43
CA CYS A 64 -5.52 9.24 7.29
C CYS A 64 -5.59 10.56 6.48
N LYS A 65 -6.42 11.52 6.90
CA LYS A 65 -6.55 12.83 6.25
C LYS A 65 -5.65 13.88 6.91
N PRO A 66 -5.17 14.89 6.16
CA PRO A 66 -4.39 15.97 6.75
C PRO A 66 -5.28 16.88 7.60
N LYS A 67 -4.75 17.32 8.74
CA LYS A 67 -5.33 18.41 9.52
C LYS A 67 -4.75 19.73 9.02
N PHE A 68 -5.62 20.66 8.63
CA PHE A 68 -5.21 21.98 8.15
C PHE A 68 -5.20 22.98 9.30
N SER A 69 -4.07 23.68 9.48
CA SER A 69 -3.93 24.75 10.46
C SER A 69 -2.95 25.79 9.92
N ASN A 70 -3.38 27.05 9.79
CA ASN A 70 -2.54 28.20 9.41
C ASN A 70 -1.70 28.00 8.13
N GLY A 71 -2.27 27.38 7.08
CA GLY A 71 -1.53 27.13 5.82
C GLY A 71 -0.50 26.00 5.93
N ILE A 72 -0.63 25.14 6.94
CA ILE A 72 0.14 23.92 7.14
C ILE A 72 -0.83 22.74 7.13
N ALA A 73 -0.49 21.70 6.36
CA ALA A 73 -1.18 20.42 6.40
C ALA A 73 -0.36 19.43 7.22
N THR A 74 -0.96 18.86 8.26
CA THR A 74 -0.29 17.94 9.17
C THR A 74 -0.91 16.55 9.09
N PHE A 75 -0.09 15.54 8.79
CA PHE A 75 -0.44 14.12 8.91
C PHE A 75 0.11 13.56 10.21
N LYS A 76 -0.67 12.73 10.89
CA LYS A 76 -0.23 11.98 12.09
C LYS A 76 -0.47 10.49 11.85
N LEU A 77 0.62 9.75 11.66
CA LEU A 77 0.58 8.36 11.22
C LEU A 77 1.18 7.46 12.31
N SER A 78 0.43 6.43 12.72
CA SER A 78 0.86 5.48 13.77
C SER A 78 1.91 4.50 13.24
N LEU A 79 3.02 4.36 13.96
CA LEU A 79 4.10 3.40 13.67
C LEU A 79 3.96 2.09 14.45
N MET A 80 2.88 1.94 15.24
CA MET A 80 2.60 0.71 15.97
C MET A 80 2.26 -0.43 15.00
N GLU A 81 2.75 -1.64 15.29
CA GLU A 81 2.63 -2.78 14.36
C GLU A 81 1.18 -3.12 13.99
N LYS A 82 0.25 -2.98 14.93
CA LYS A 82 -1.19 -3.22 14.71
C LYS A 82 -1.86 -2.19 13.79
N ASP A 83 -1.39 -0.95 13.84
CA ASP A 83 -2.05 0.18 13.18
C ASP A 83 -1.30 0.65 11.92
N MET A 84 -0.08 0.14 11.70
CA MET A 84 0.78 0.52 10.58
C MET A 84 0.08 0.34 9.23
N SER A 85 -0.74 -0.70 9.10
CA SER A 85 -1.50 -0.98 7.88
C SER A 85 -2.66 0.00 7.69
N HIS A 86 -3.21 0.60 8.74
CA HIS A 86 -4.45 1.40 8.70
C HIS A 86 -4.41 2.57 7.71
N CYS A 87 -3.32 3.34 7.69
CA CYS A 87 -3.08 4.41 6.72
C CYS A 87 -1.99 4.08 5.69
N GLY A 88 -1.73 2.79 5.45
CA GLY A 88 -0.85 2.35 4.36
C GLY A 88 0.65 2.58 4.56
N ILE A 89 1.12 2.72 5.81
CA ILE A 89 2.55 2.91 6.06
C ILE A 89 3.32 1.67 5.65
N MET A 90 4.43 1.88 4.93
CA MET A 90 5.36 0.83 4.57
C MET A 90 6.49 0.77 5.59
N ARG A 91 6.92 -0.43 5.97
CA ARG A 91 8.07 -0.66 6.85
C ARG A 91 9.11 -1.51 6.14
N ILE A 92 10.36 -1.12 6.21
CA ILE A 92 11.53 -1.92 5.83
C ILE A 92 12.31 -2.23 7.10
N THR A 93 12.57 -3.50 7.36
CA THR A 93 13.31 -3.96 8.54
C THR A 93 14.56 -4.68 8.07
N ASN A 94 15.72 -4.22 8.53
CA ASN A 94 16.97 -4.91 8.35
C ASN A 94 17.04 -6.07 9.36
N LYS A 95 17.07 -7.31 8.88
CA LYS A 95 17.13 -8.50 9.75
C LYS A 95 18.48 -8.66 10.44
N LEU A 96 19.54 -8.03 9.93
CA LEU A 96 20.89 -8.10 10.49
C LEU A 96 21.12 -7.05 11.58
N THR A 97 20.68 -5.80 11.35
CA THR A 97 20.91 -4.69 12.29
C THR A 97 19.73 -4.40 13.21
N GLY A 98 18.53 -4.92 12.90
CA GLY A 98 17.30 -4.56 13.60
C GLY A 98 16.76 -3.16 13.27
N GLN A 99 17.41 -2.43 12.35
CA GLN A 99 16.97 -1.11 11.92
C GLN A 99 15.63 -1.20 11.17
N LYS A 100 14.64 -0.42 11.62
CA LYS A 100 13.32 -0.28 11.01
C LYS A 100 13.21 1.09 10.35
N VAL A 101 12.79 1.11 9.10
CA VAL A 101 12.55 2.32 8.32
C VAL A 101 11.09 2.34 7.90
N TYR A 102 10.35 3.33 8.38
CA TYR A 102 8.95 3.58 8.03
C TYR A 102 8.88 4.68 6.99
N TYR A 103 8.02 4.53 5.99
CA TYR A 103 7.80 5.58 5.01
C TYR A 103 6.41 5.53 4.38
N HIS A 104 5.98 6.70 3.91
CA HIS A 104 4.78 6.87 3.10
C HIS A 104 5.02 7.96 2.05
N ARG A 105 4.33 7.90 0.91
CA ARG A 105 4.35 8.97 -0.09
C ARG A 105 3.13 9.88 0.06
N ILE A 106 3.36 11.18 0.02
CA ILE A 106 2.31 12.20 0.12
C ILE A 106 2.25 12.94 -1.21
N ILE A 107 1.05 13.13 -1.74
CA ILE A 107 0.82 13.79 -3.02
C ILE A 107 0.16 15.13 -2.74
N VAL A 108 0.73 16.18 -3.34
CA VAL A 108 0.17 17.53 -3.37
C VAL A 108 -0.21 17.85 -4.81
N GLU A 109 -1.50 18.01 -5.05
CA GLU A 109 -2.06 18.38 -6.34
C GLU A 109 -2.41 19.86 -6.35
N LYS A 110 -1.81 20.61 -7.29
CA LYS A 110 -2.10 22.03 -7.49
C LYS A 110 -3.29 22.17 -8.45
N PRO A 111 -4.35 22.90 -8.06
CA PRO A 111 -5.57 23.03 -8.87
C PRO A 111 -5.31 23.75 -10.21
N SER A 112 -4.33 24.66 -10.26
CA SER A 112 -4.09 25.54 -11.41
C SER A 112 -3.56 24.79 -12.64
N ASN A 113 -2.66 23.82 -12.45
CA ASN A 113 -1.96 23.14 -13.55
C ASN A 113 -2.07 21.60 -13.48
N SER A 114 -2.88 21.05 -12.58
CA SER A 114 -2.95 19.60 -12.27
C SER A 114 -1.59 18.95 -11.95
N SER A 115 -0.59 19.77 -11.60
CA SER A 115 0.75 19.25 -11.30
C SER A 115 0.73 18.52 -9.95
N LYS A 116 1.18 17.26 -9.99
CA LYS A 116 1.32 16.39 -8.81
C LYS A 116 2.76 16.47 -8.31
N ILE A 117 2.94 16.96 -7.10
CA ILE A 117 4.23 16.94 -6.38
C ILE A 117 4.18 15.78 -5.40
N THR A 118 5.20 14.92 -5.38
CA THR A 118 5.27 13.78 -4.46
C THR A 118 6.38 13.98 -3.45
N PHE A 119 6.05 13.88 -2.17
CA PHE A 119 7.00 13.89 -1.05
C PHE A 119 7.10 12.48 -0.46
N ILE A 120 8.31 12.08 -0.08
CA ILE A 120 8.55 10.81 0.61
C ILE A 120 8.85 11.14 2.07
N ALA A 121 7.93 10.82 2.97
CA ALA A 121 8.17 10.91 4.41
C ALA A 121 8.86 9.62 4.88
N LYS A 122 10.02 9.74 5.55
CA LYS A 122 10.82 8.60 6.04
C LYS A 122 11.17 8.82 7.52
N CYS A 123 10.96 7.79 8.34
CA CYS A 123 11.41 7.70 9.74
C CYS A 123 12.27 6.45 9.92
N SER A 124 13.46 6.58 10.51
CA SER A 124 14.33 5.46 10.83
C SER A 124 14.43 5.28 12.35
N ILE A 125 14.03 4.11 12.84
CA ILE A 125 14.08 3.72 14.25
C ILE A 125 14.95 2.48 14.34
N THR A 126 15.99 2.53 15.16
CA THR A 126 16.84 1.38 15.47
C THR A 126 16.47 0.84 16.83
N ASP A 127 15.92 -0.38 16.85
CA ASP A 127 15.78 -1.12 18.10
C ASP A 127 17.18 -1.60 18.48
N VAL A 128 17.92 -0.78 19.25
CA VAL A 128 19.23 -1.18 19.76
C VAL A 128 19.01 -2.31 20.77
N VAL A 129 19.05 -3.55 20.29
CA VAL A 129 19.26 -4.69 21.17
C VAL A 129 20.69 -4.55 21.69
N VAL A 130 20.83 -3.96 22.88
CA VAL A 130 22.05 -4.08 23.65
C VAL A 130 22.18 -5.57 23.97
N GLN A 131 22.80 -6.33 23.06
CA GLN A 131 23.40 -7.59 23.43
C GLN A 131 24.40 -7.22 24.51
N LYS A 132 24.03 -7.40 25.78
CA LYS A 132 25.01 -7.46 26.86
C LYS A 132 26.07 -8.41 26.35
N LEU A 133 27.27 -7.90 26.04
CA LEU A 133 28.42 -8.72 25.74
C LEU A 133 28.45 -9.75 26.87
N LYS A 134 28.09 -11.01 26.58
CA LYS A 134 28.55 -12.11 27.41
C LYS A 134 30.05 -12.07 27.22
N LEU A 135 30.74 -11.44 28.16
CA LEU A 135 32.18 -11.61 28.36
C LEU A 135 32.42 -13.12 28.32
N ILE A 136 32.99 -13.57 27.20
CA ILE A 136 33.46 -14.93 27.06
C ILE A 136 34.61 -15.02 28.05
N THR A 137 34.36 -15.65 29.20
CA THR A 137 35.42 -16.10 30.09
C THR A 137 36.32 -17.01 29.26
N ARG A 138 37.59 -16.58 29.09
CA ARG A 138 38.61 -17.37 28.43
C ARG A 138 38.77 -18.70 29.16
N THR A 139 38.18 -19.77 28.64
CA THR A 139 38.64 -21.11 28.97
C THR A 139 39.96 -21.31 28.22
N ASN A 140 41.00 -21.65 28.97
CA ASN A 140 42.31 -21.99 28.44
C ASN A 140 42.20 -23.28 27.60
N HIS A 141 41.86 -23.13 26.33
CA HIS A 141 42.04 -24.20 25.35
C HIS A 141 43.44 -24.06 24.78
N THR A 142 44.30 -25.02 25.11
CA THR A 142 45.56 -25.29 24.42
C THR A 142 45.23 -25.67 22.98
N VAL A 143 45.21 -24.68 22.09
CA VAL A 143 45.07 -24.90 20.65
C VAL A 143 46.39 -25.48 20.15
N VAL A 144 46.40 -26.77 19.88
CA VAL A 144 47.42 -27.41 19.05
C VAL A 144 47.38 -26.73 17.68
N ALA A 145 48.38 -25.88 17.42
CA ALA A 145 48.52 -25.18 16.16
C ALA A 145 48.74 -26.20 15.03
N LYS A 146 47.70 -26.47 14.24
CA LYS A 146 47.88 -27.06 12.91
C LYS A 146 48.71 -26.06 12.10
N ARG A 147 49.94 -26.45 11.75
CA ARG A 147 50.82 -25.68 10.86
C ARG A 147 50.06 -25.31 9.58
N SER A 148 49.75 -24.03 9.41
CA SER A 148 49.45 -23.47 8.11
C SER A 148 50.77 -23.39 7.34
N VAL A 149 51.13 -24.47 6.64
CA VAL A 149 52.26 -24.45 5.71
C VAL A 149 51.81 -23.63 4.52
N LEU A 150 52.26 -22.37 4.47
CA LEU A 150 52.15 -21.54 3.28
C LEU A 150 53.12 -22.12 2.22
N PRO A 151 52.80 -22.05 0.92
CA PRO A 151 53.70 -22.50 -0.15
C PRO A 151 55.08 -21.83 -0.04
N GLU A 152 56.13 -22.50 -0.49
CA GLU A 152 57.52 -22.01 -0.40
C GLU A 152 57.75 -20.66 -1.11
N ASP A 153 56.87 -20.29 -2.05
CA ASP A 153 56.91 -19.01 -2.76
C ASP A 153 56.09 -17.89 -2.09
N PHE A 154 55.49 -18.14 -0.92
CA PHE A 154 54.73 -17.12 -0.20
C PHE A 154 55.67 -16.19 0.56
N VAL A 155 56.13 -15.13 -0.12
CA VAL A 155 56.83 -14.01 0.53
C VAL A 155 55.78 -13.00 0.99
N ALA A 156 55.50 -12.97 2.29
CA ALA A 156 54.72 -11.89 2.89
C ALA A 156 55.56 -10.61 2.88
N ASP A 157 55.42 -9.80 1.83
CA ASP A 157 56.08 -8.51 1.75
C ASP A 157 55.44 -7.54 2.75
N ALA A 158 56.15 -7.24 3.83
CA ALA A 158 55.73 -6.30 4.88
C ALA A 158 55.62 -4.85 4.39
N ASN A 159 56.15 -4.56 3.19
CA ASN A 159 56.19 -3.24 2.61
C ASN A 159 55.23 -3.05 1.43
N THR A 160 54.39 -4.04 1.09
CA THR A 160 53.33 -3.82 0.10
C THR A 160 52.24 -2.97 0.76
N PRO A 161 52.01 -1.72 0.32
CA PRO A 161 50.89 -0.94 0.84
C PRO A 161 49.61 -1.66 0.46
N VAL A 162 48.79 -2.02 1.46
CA VAL A 162 47.42 -2.46 1.22
C VAL A 162 46.77 -1.37 0.38
N LEU A 163 46.45 -1.67 -0.88
CA LEU A 163 45.78 -0.77 -1.83
C LEU A 163 44.31 -0.58 -1.42
N GLY A 164 44.08 -0.12 -0.18
CA GLY A 164 42.77 0.04 0.44
C GLY A 164 41.99 -1.27 0.62
N MET A 165 41.21 -1.35 1.69
CA MET A 165 40.06 -2.26 1.70
C MET A 165 38.93 -1.56 0.96
N LEU A 166 38.47 -2.14 -0.15
CA LEU A 166 37.24 -1.71 -0.80
C LEU A 166 36.05 -2.28 -0.02
N GLU A 167 35.55 -1.53 0.95
CA GLU A 167 34.27 -1.83 1.60
C GLU A 167 33.13 -1.23 0.77
N GLY A 168 32.31 -2.10 0.18
CA GLY A 168 31.11 -1.72 -0.55
C GLY A 168 29.85 -2.18 0.18
N ASN A 169 29.08 -1.25 0.72
CA ASN A 169 27.76 -1.56 1.27
C ASN A 169 26.72 -1.58 0.15
N ALA A 170 25.93 -2.65 0.08
CA ALA A 170 24.80 -2.72 -0.85
C ALA A 170 23.73 -1.68 -0.46
N SER A 171 23.07 -1.09 -1.46
CA SER A 171 22.06 -0.05 -1.24
C SER A 171 20.84 -0.56 -0.47
N GLU A 172 20.15 0.34 0.22
CA GLU A 172 18.86 0.02 0.85
C GLU A 172 17.82 -0.35 -0.23
N PRO A 173 17.16 -1.51 -0.12
CA PRO A 173 16.20 -1.94 -1.13
C PRO A 173 14.91 -1.10 -1.05
N LYS A 174 14.49 -0.54 -2.20
CA LYS A 174 13.23 0.20 -2.32
C LYS A 174 12.19 -0.67 -3.01
N LEU A 175 11.07 -0.92 -2.32
CA LEU A 175 9.95 -1.68 -2.88
C LEU A 175 9.03 -0.76 -3.69
N LEU A 176 8.66 -1.23 -4.87
CA LEU A 176 7.70 -0.60 -5.75
C LEU A 176 6.63 -1.62 -6.08
N PHE A 177 5.41 -1.15 -6.26
CA PHE A 177 4.30 -2.00 -6.64
C PHE A 177 3.36 -1.28 -7.58
N ASN A 178 2.71 -2.04 -8.45
CA ASN A 178 1.69 -1.57 -9.37
C ASN A 178 0.52 -2.56 -9.38
N VAL A 179 -0.67 -2.06 -9.66
CA VAL A 179 -1.81 -2.89 -10.05
C VAL A 179 -2.17 -2.56 -11.49
N ARG A 180 -2.28 -3.62 -12.30
CA ARG A 180 -2.59 -3.53 -13.72
C ARG A 180 -3.95 -4.13 -14.02
N GLN A 181 -4.66 -3.46 -14.91
CA GLN A 181 -5.83 -4.01 -15.59
C GLN A 181 -5.47 -4.16 -17.07
N GLY A 182 -5.11 -5.38 -17.48
CA GLY A 182 -4.51 -5.62 -18.79
C GLY A 182 -3.23 -4.81 -19.00
N ASN A 183 -3.23 -3.92 -19.99
CA ASN A 183 -2.05 -3.11 -20.34
C ASN A 183 -1.94 -1.77 -19.60
N LYS A 184 -2.95 -1.41 -18.80
CA LYS A 184 -3.00 -0.11 -18.11
C LYS A 184 -2.54 -0.26 -16.67
N ILE A 185 -1.53 0.53 -16.29
CA ILE A 185 -1.14 0.73 -14.89
C ILE A 185 -2.10 1.73 -14.27
N ILE A 186 -2.66 1.39 -13.12
CA ILE A 186 -3.60 2.24 -12.41
C ILE A 186 -2.85 2.88 -11.24
N LYS A 187 -2.60 4.20 -11.35
CA LYS A 187 -1.72 4.96 -10.44
C LYS A 187 -2.49 5.67 -9.32
N ASP A 188 -3.75 6.01 -9.56
CA ASP A 188 -4.63 6.69 -8.60
C ASP A 188 -5.55 5.67 -7.90
N GLU A 189 -6.58 6.14 -7.19
CA GLU A 189 -7.56 5.26 -6.55
C GLU A 189 -8.15 4.27 -7.57
N LEU A 190 -7.89 2.99 -7.32
CA LEU A 190 -8.30 1.91 -8.20
C LEU A 190 -9.77 1.64 -7.94
N VAL A 191 -10.66 2.24 -8.76
CA VAL A 191 -12.09 1.92 -8.77
C VAL A 191 -12.33 0.78 -9.76
N VAL A 192 -12.71 -0.39 -9.28
CA VAL A 192 -12.94 -1.58 -10.11
C VAL A 192 -14.28 -2.23 -9.81
N LYS A 193 -14.80 -2.96 -10.79
CA LYS A 193 -15.96 -3.83 -10.59
C LYS A 193 -15.53 -5.15 -9.94
N PRO A 194 -16.36 -5.75 -9.08
CA PRO A 194 -16.16 -7.12 -8.62
C PRO A 194 -15.99 -8.09 -9.79
N GLY A 195 -15.13 -9.09 -9.62
CA GLY A 195 -14.77 -10.08 -10.62
C GLY A 195 -13.77 -9.61 -11.67
N THR A 196 -13.40 -8.32 -11.70
CA THR A 196 -12.44 -7.79 -12.68
C THR A 196 -11.08 -8.49 -12.52
N PRO A 197 -10.52 -9.08 -13.60
CA PRO A 197 -9.19 -9.67 -13.54
C PRO A 197 -8.13 -8.56 -13.49
N LEU A 198 -7.28 -8.62 -12.47
CA LEU A 198 -6.22 -7.68 -12.20
C LEU A 198 -4.90 -8.44 -12.03
N GLN A 199 -3.80 -7.70 -12.15
CA GLN A 199 -2.46 -8.23 -11.93
C GLN A 199 -1.70 -7.32 -10.97
N MET A 200 -1.25 -7.90 -9.86
CA MET A 200 -0.39 -7.24 -8.88
C MET A 200 1.06 -7.47 -9.29
N GLU A 201 1.83 -6.39 -9.34
CA GLU A 201 3.27 -6.42 -9.64
C GLU A 201 4.02 -5.82 -8.47
N ILE A 202 5.05 -6.51 -7.99
CA ILE A 202 5.92 -6.06 -6.89
C ILE A 202 7.36 -6.20 -7.36
N TYR A 203 8.15 -5.14 -7.26
CA TYR A 203 9.51 -5.13 -7.78
C TYR A 203 10.42 -4.18 -7.00
N LEU A 204 11.73 -4.41 -7.11
CA LEU A 204 12.74 -3.55 -6.51
C LEU A 204 13.14 -2.41 -7.45
N SER A 205 13.68 -1.34 -6.87
CA SER A 205 14.40 -0.32 -7.65
C SER A 205 15.56 -0.94 -8.43
N GLU A 206 15.92 -0.32 -9.55
CA GLU A 206 16.96 -0.83 -10.45
C GLU A 206 18.31 -1.11 -9.75
N GLU A 207 18.72 -0.22 -8.84
CA GLU A 207 19.93 -0.40 -8.05
C GLU A 207 19.86 -1.64 -7.14
N ALA A 208 18.74 -1.83 -6.45
CA ALA A 208 18.55 -2.93 -5.53
C ALA A 208 18.32 -4.27 -6.24
N ALA A 209 17.68 -4.24 -7.43
CA ALA A 209 17.40 -5.41 -8.25
C ALA A 209 18.67 -6.11 -8.75
N LYS A 210 19.83 -5.45 -8.77
CA LYS A 210 21.11 -6.08 -9.13
C LYS A 210 21.65 -7.01 -8.05
N VAL A 211 21.23 -6.81 -6.80
CA VAL A 211 21.79 -7.48 -5.62
C VAL A 211 20.78 -8.38 -4.93
N TYR A 212 19.51 -7.97 -4.88
CA TYR A 212 18.52 -8.58 -3.99
C TYR A 212 17.30 -9.11 -4.72
N GLY A 213 16.84 -10.30 -4.36
CA GLY A 213 15.58 -10.92 -4.79
C GLY A 213 14.45 -10.71 -3.81
N LEU A 214 13.23 -10.93 -4.29
CA LEU A 214 11.98 -10.77 -3.55
C LEU A 214 11.26 -12.10 -3.40
N LEU A 215 10.52 -12.23 -2.30
CA LEU A 215 9.56 -13.28 -2.05
C LEU A 215 8.42 -12.74 -1.20
N VAL A 216 7.18 -12.83 -1.68
CA VAL A 216 6.02 -12.59 -0.81
C VAL A 216 5.85 -13.80 0.09
N THR A 217 5.98 -13.61 1.40
CA THR A 217 5.84 -14.70 2.39
C THR A 217 4.43 -14.79 2.91
N HIS A 218 3.80 -13.65 3.19
CA HIS A 218 2.47 -13.58 3.77
C HIS A 218 1.69 -12.45 3.11
N MET A 219 0.40 -12.67 2.87
CA MET A 219 -0.49 -11.61 2.42
C MET A 219 -1.89 -11.86 2.96
N GLN A 220 -2.44 -10.83 3.58
CA GLN A 220 -3.78 -10.77 4.14
C GLN A 220 -4.59 -9.71 3.41
N VAL A 221 -5.89 -9.91 3.43
CA VAL A 221 -6.85 -8.96 2.92
C VAL A 221 -7.81 -8.58 4.04
N THR A 222 -8.12 -7.29 4.16
CA THR A 222 -9.03 -6.76 5.17
C THR A 222 -10.02 -5.76 4.59
N ASP A 223 -11.19 -5.68 5.21
CA ASP A 223 -12.25 -4.70 4.92
C ASP A 223 -11.98 -3.31 5.56
N THR A 224 -10.76 -3.11 6.06
CA THR A 224 -10.30 -1.96 6.85
C THR A 224 -11.01 -1.78 8.18
N LYS A 225 -11.73 -2.80 8.67
CA LYS A 225 -12.49 -2.76 9.92
C LYS A 225 -12.20 -3.99 10.78
N SER A 226 -12.82 -5.12 10.48
CA SER A 226 -12.88 -6.28 11.38
C SER A 226 -12.68 -7.61 10.68
N GLN A 227 -12.92 -7.67 9.37
CA GLN A 227 -12.76 -8.89 8.60
C GLN A 227 -11.34 -8.93 8.06
N GLU A 228 -10.67 -10.06 8.29
CA GLU A 228 -9.32 -10.31 7.79
C GLU A 228 -9.22 -11.77 7.33
N GLU A 229 -8.71 -11.97 6.12
CA GLU A 229 -8.49 -13.29 5.54
C GLU A 229 -7.07 -13.39 5.01
N THR A 230 -6.44 -14.55 5.21
CA THR A 230 -5.11 -14.81 4.64
C THR A 230 -5.25 -15.36 3.23
N ILE A 231 -4.67 -14.66 2.25
CA ILE A 231 -4.70 -15.07 0.84
C ILE A 231 -3.39 -15.74 0.40
N ILE A 232 -2.26 -15.35 0.98
CA ILE A 232 -0.95 -16.00 0.77
C ILE A 232 -0.38 -16.38 2.12
N TYR A 233 -0.01 -17.65 2.29
CA TYR A 233 0.68 -18.17 3.46
C TYR A 233 1.93 -18.94 3.05
N ASN A 234 3.08 -18.57 3.61
CA ASN A 234 4.39 -19.11 3.22
C ASN A 234 4.60 -19.13 1.70
N GLY A 235 4.26 -18.04 1.00
CA GLY A 235 4.41 -17.91 -0.45
C GLY A 235 3.46 -18.75 -1.31
N CYS A 236 2.49 -19.42 -0.71
CA CYS A 236 1.46 -20.19 -1.41
C CYS A 236 0.09 -19.56 -1.22
N SER A 237 -0.67 -19.47 -2.31
CA SER A 237 -2.05 -19.02 -2.26
C SER A 237 -2.95 -20.03 -1.58
N VAL A 238 -3.81 -19.53 -0.69
CA VAL A 238 -4.87 -20.31 -0.04
C VAL A 238 -5.99 -20.63 -1.02
N ASP A 239 -6.34 -19.67 -1.89
CA ASP A 239 -7.32 -19.84 -2.97
C ASP A 239 -6.73 -19.36 -4.32
N PRO A 240 -6.16 -20.29 -5.12
CA PRO A 240 -5.62 -19.98 -6.44
C PRO A 240 -6.63 -19.44 -7.45
N TYR A 241 -7.94 -19.61 -7.24
CA TYR A 241 -8.97 -19.07 -8.14
C TYR A 241 -9.20 -17.58 -7.89
N LEU A 242 -9.14 -17.16 -6.63
CA LEU A 242 -9.27 -15.75 -6.23
C LEU A 242 -7.96 -14.98 -6.46
N PHE A 243 -6.84 -15.58 -6.03
CA PHE A 243 -5.51 -14.98 -6.05
C PHE A 243 -4.47 -16.02 -6.45
N GLU A 244 -3.80 -15.85 -7.58
CA GLU A 244 -2.77 -16.79 -8.04
C GLU A 244 -1.48 -16.63 -7.22
N ASN A 245 -0.62 -17.66 -7.26
CA ASN A 245 0.72 -17.56 -6.66
C ASN A 245 1.54 -16.46 -7.34
N PHE A 246 2.44 -15.84 -6.57
CA PHE A 246 3.42 -14.94 -7.16
C PHE A 246 4.43 -15.71 -8.01
N GLU A 247 4.54 -15.29 -9.27
CA GLU A 247 5.50 -15.80 -10.23
C GLU A 247 6.63 -14.79 -10.44
N THR A 248 7.84 -15.28 -10.73
CA THR A 248 8.99 -14.42 -11.08
C THR A 248 9.84 -15.03 -12.17
N VAL A 249 10.28 -14.19 -13.10
CA VAL A 249 11.26 -14.56 -14.13
C VAL A 249 12.69 -14.36 -13.60
N ASN A 250 12.95 -13.19 -13.00
CA ASN A 250 14.29 -12.74 -12.65
C ASN A 250 14.62 -12.84 -11.15
N GLY A 251 13.62 -13.06 -10.30
CA GLY A 251 13.74 -13.05 -8.83
C GLY A 251 13.52 -11.68 -8.19
N HIS A 252 13.53 -10.60 -8.97
CA HIS A 252 13.44 -9.21 -8.50
C HIS A 252 12.10 -8.53 -8.86
N PHE A 253 11.29 -9.22 -9.67
CA PHE A 253 9.98 -8.79 -10.15
C PHE A 253 9.00 -9.94 -9.94
N LEU A 254 7.98 -9.72 -9.13
CA LEU A 254 6.95 -10.67 -8.80
C LEU A 254 5.63 -10.22 -9.41
N SER A 255 4.92 -11.15 -10.02
CA SER A 255 3.59 -10.91 -10.56
C SER A 255 2.60 -11.97 -10.10
N ALA A 256 1.43 -11.56 -9.66
CA ALA A 256 0.31 -12.45 -9.36
C ALA A 256 -0.96 -11.91 -10.01
N LYS A 257 -1.77 -12.79 -10.59
CA LYS A 257 -3.10 -12.43 -11.10
C LYS A 257 -4.12 -12.66 -10.00
N PHE A 258 -5.12 -11.80 -9.92
CA PHE A 258 -6.20 -11.95 -8.97
C PHE A 258 -7.49 -11.39 -9.54
N ARG A 259 -8.63 -11.82 -9.00
CA ARG A 259 -9.93 -11.25 -9.34
C ARG A 259 -10.30 -10.26 -8.26
N ALA A 260 -10.75 -9.06 -8.63
CA ALA A 260 -11.27 -8.11 -7.65
C ALA A 260 -12.45 -8.74 -6.90
N PHE A 261 -12.40 -8.73 -5.58
CA PHE A 261 -13.50 -9.15 -4.72
C PHE A 261 -13.85 -8.01 -3.78
N LYS A 262 -15.02 -8.07 -3.16
CA LYS A 262 -15.53 -7.03 -2.27
C LYS A 262 -16.12 -7.69 -1.03
N PHE A 263 -15.86 -7.10 0.14
CA PHE A 263 -16.55 -7.46 1.36
C PHE A 263 -17.98 -6.88 1.39
N PRO A 264 -18.99 -7.59 1.91
CA PRO A 264 -20.36 -7.08 1.97
C PRO A 264 -20.47 -5.70 2.66
N GLU A 265 -19.66 -5.48 3.70
CA GLU A 265 -19.72 -4.31 4.59
C GLU A 265 -18.81 -3.13 4.18
N SER A 266 -17.98 -3.30 3.13
CA SER A 266 -17.01 -2.27 2.72
C SER A 266 -16.74 -2.31 1.22
N SER A 267 -16.73 -1.14 0.58
CA SER A 267 -16.21 -0.97 -0.79
C SER A 267 -14.68 -0.90 -0.83
N TYR A 268 -13.99 -0.74 0.30
CA TYR A 268 -12.54 -0.73 0.35
C TYR A 268 -12.01 -2.10 0.73
N VAL A 269 -11.04 -2.57 -0.05
CA VAL A 269 -10.31 -3.80 0.16
C VAL A 269 -8.84 -3.44 0.29
N GLN A 270 -8.27 -3.77 1.43
CA GLN A 270 -6.87 -3.52 1.71
C GLN A 270 -6.09 -4.83 1.69
N PHE A 271 -5.06 -4.88 0.88
CA PHE A 271 -4.08 -5.97 0.87
C PHE A 271 -2.90 -5.57 1.74
N HIS A 272 -2.64 -6.31 2.81
CA HIS A 272 -1.47 -6.16 3.66
C HIS A 272 -0.53 -7.34 3.45
N GLY A 273 0.72 -7.08 3.07
CA GLY A 273 1.66 -8.14 2.70
C GLY A 273 3.03 -7.99 3.36
N THR A 274 3.64 -9.11 3.68
CA THR A 274 5.04 -9.23 4.09
C THR A 274 5.87 -9.77 2.93
N VAL A 275 6.86 -8.99 2.52
CA VAL A 275 7.80 -9.33 1.45
C VAL A 275 9.19 -9.49 2.07
N THR A 276 9.75 -10.68 1.91
CA THR A 276 11.13 -10.98 2.31
C THR A 276 12.08 -10.67 1.16
N VAL A 277 13.21 -10.06 1.49
CA VAL A 277 14.26 -9.69 0.54
C VAL A 277 15.52 -10.51 0.83
N CYS A 278 16.02 -11.18 -0.20
CA CYS A 278 17.18 -12.05 -0.10
C CYS A 278 18.35 -11.55 -0.95
N VAL A 279 19.59 -11.79 -0.54
CA VAL A 279 20.75 -11.61 -1.44
C VAL A 279 20.67 -12.65 -2.57
N GLY A 280 20.76 -12.19 -3.81
CA GLY A 280 20.57 -13.01 -5.01
C GLY A 280 19.11 -13.38 -5.22
N LYS A 281 18.78 -14.66 -5.38
CA LYS A 281 17.39 -15.13 -5.55
C LYS A 281 16.89 -15.75 -4.26
N CYS A 282 15.67 -15.38 -3.85
CA CYS A 282 15.02 -16.02 -2.72
C CYS A 282 14.74 -17.50 -3.00
N ARG A 283 14.91 -18.32 -1.96
CA ARG A 283 14.38 -19.69 -1.96
C ARG A 283 12.88 -19.59 -1.69
N GLY A 284 12.10 -20.45 -2.30
CA GLY A 284 10.66 -20.36 -2.25
C GLY A 284 10.10 -21.70 -1.87
N PHE A 285 8.78 -21.73 -1.89
CA PHE A 285 8.02 -22.74 -1.20
C PHE A 285 7.35 -23.65 -2.23
N GLU A 286 7.48 -24.95 -2.00
CA GLU A 286 6.77 -25.95 -2.77
C GLU A 286 5.35 -26.03 -2.20
N CYS A 287 4.37 -25.59 -2.97
CA CYS A 287 2.97 -25.59 -2.55
C CYS A 287 2.37 -27.00 -2.68
N SER A 288 1.29 -27.27 -1.95
CA SER A 288 0.60 -28.57 -1.93
C SER A 288 0.12 -29.05 -3.31
N ASN A 289 -0.15 -28.12 -4.23
CA ASN A 289 -0.56 -28.38 -5.61
C ASN A 289 0.61 -28.67 -6.58
N GLY A 290 1.84 -28.85 -6.07
CA GLY A 290 3.04 -29.08 -6.88
C GLY A 290 3.51 -27.85 -7.67
N LYS A 291 2.79 -26.71 -7.59
CA LYS A 291 3.29 -25.43 -8.09
C LYS A 291 4.32 -24.89 -7.10
N ILE A 292 5.41 -24.35 -7.63
CA ILE A 292 6.41 -23.68 -6.82
C ILE A 292 5.95 -22.23 -6.67
N GLY A 293 5.55 -21.83 -5.46
CA GLY A 293 5.54 -20.41 -5.09
C GLY A 293 6.99 -19.94 -5.18
N TYR A 294 7.29 -19.02 -6.10
CA TYR A 294 8.63 -18.96 -6.66
C TYR A 294 9.72 -18.81 -5.61
N GLY A 295 10.49 -19.89 -5.60
CA GLY A 295 11.89 -20.00 -5.27
C GLY A 295 12.17 -21.50 -5.21
N ARG A 296 12.92 -21.94 -6.20
CA ARG A 296 12.92 -23.32 -6.71
C ARG A 296 13.52 -24.29 -5.69
N ARG A 297 12.73 -25.22 -5.12
CA ARG A 297 13.27 -26.39 -4.41
C ARG A 297 13.53 -27.52 -5.40
N ARG A 298 14.82 -27.80 -5.69
CA ARG A 298 15.26 -29.17 -5.98
C ARG A 298 15.72 -29.78 -4.67
N ARG A 299 15.30 -31.02 -4.39
CA ARG A 299 15.54 -31.73 -3.13
C ARG A 299 17.04 -31.80 -2.82
N THR A 300 17.46 -31.13 -1.76
CA THR A 300 18.61 -31.50 -0.93
C THR A 300 18.23 -31.33 0.55
N ILE A 301 18.93 -32.09 1.38
CA ILE A 301 18.65 -32.53 2.75
C ILE A 301 18.42 -31.37 3.76
N GLU A 302 17.72 -31.69 4.84
CA GLU A 302 17.16 -30.80 5.88
C GLU A 302 18.11 -29.80 6.57
N SER A 303 17.50 -28.64 6.87
CA SER A 303 17.64 -27.77 8.05
C SER A 303 19.04 -27.41 8.62
N SER A 304 19.49 -26.19 8.29
CA SER A 304 20.14 -25.24 9.22
C SER A 304 20.49 -23.89 8.58
N ASN A 305 20.50 -23.79 7.24
CA ASN A 305 20.88 -22.58 6.49
C ASN A 305 19.69 -21.80 5.89
N LYS A 306 18.50 -21.83 6.50
CA LYS A 306 17.31 -21.13 5.98
C LYS A 306 17.43 -19.59 6.07
N SER A 307 18.15 -19.06 7.06
CA SER A 307 18.18 -17.63 7.40
C SER A 307 19.32 -16.81 6.81
N LYS A 308 20.34 -17.43 6.19
CA LYS A 308 21.58 -16.69 5.84
C LYS A 308 21.45 -15.69 4.69
N ASN A 309 20.45 -15.86 3.81
CA ASN A 309 20.31 -15.00 2.64
C ASN A 309 19.22 -13.94 2.81
N GLU A 310 18.33 -14.06 3.79
CA GLU A 310 17.25 -13.10 4.05
C GLU A 310 17.81 -11.92 4.83
N VAL A 311 17.92 -10.75 4.19
CA VAL A 311 18.55 -9.57 4.79
C VAL A 311 17.53 -8.52 5.18
N TRP A 312 16.40 -8.45 4.47
CA TRP A 312 15.36 -7.48 4.78
C TRP A 312 13.97 -8.11 4.81
N GLU A 313 13.10 -7.50 5.61
CA GLU A 313 11.67 -7.77 5.63
C GLU A 313 10.91 -6.48 5.39
N MET A 314 9.92 -6.52 4.50
CA MET A 314 9.16 -5.36 4.09
C MET A 314 7.68 -5.61 4.34
N ALA A 315 7.03 -4.69 5.05
CA ALA A 315 5.58 -4.66 5.16
C ALA A 315 5.04 -3.63 4.16
N MET A 316 4.09 -4.06 3.33
CA MET A 316 3.43 -3.22 2.33
C MET A 316 1.91 -3.28 2.50
N SER A 317 1.25 -2.22 2.04
CA SER A 317 -0.21 -2.14 2.03
C SER A 317 -0.67 -1.56 0.70
N VAL A 318 -1.72 -2.13 0.11
CA VAL A 318 -2.32 -1.69 -1.15
C VAL A 318 -3.82 -1.52 -0.95
N PHE A 319 -4.36 -0.36 -1.31
CA PHE A 319 -5.79 -0.07 -1.19
C PHE A 319 -6.48 -0.17 -2.55
N LEU A 320 -7.61 -0.87 -2.55
CA LEU A 320 -8.46 -1.08 -3.70
C LEU A 320 -9.89 -0.66 -3.37
N ARG A 321 -10.52 0.17 -4.21
CA ARG A 321 -11.93 0.49 -4.09
C ARG A 321 -12.73 -0.33 -5.10
N VAL A 322 -13.58 -1.19 -4.60
CA VAL A 322 -14.46 -2.02 -5.41
C VAL A 322 -15.86 -1.46 -5.32
N ASP A 323 -16.38 -0.95 -6.43
CA ASP A 323 -17.73 -0.39 -6.50
C ASP A 323 -18.64 -1.27 -7.35
N PHE A 324 -19.84 -1.54 -6.82
CA PHE A 324 -20.95 -2.05 -7.59
C PHE A 324 -21.62 -0.86 -8.26
N ASP A 325 -21.26 -0.61 -9.52
CA ASP A 325 -21.87 0.48 -10.25
C ASP A 325 -23.27 0.06 -10.72
N HIS A 326 -24.30 0.36 -9.92
CA HIS A 326 -25.70 0.14 -10.29
C HIS A 326 -26.07 0.97 -11.55
N THR A 327 -25.38 2.07 -11.82
CA THR A 327 -25.69 2.96 -12.95
C THR A 327 -25.34 2.37 -14.31
N LEU A 328 -24.35 1.45 -14.38
CA LEU A 328 -23.97 0.78 -15.62
C LEU A 328 -24.91 -0.37 -16.00
N LEU A 329 -25.60 -0.97 -15.02
CA LEU A 329 -26.61 -2.00 -15.28
C LEU A 329 -27.86 -1.40 -15.92
N PHE A 330 -28.27 -0.20 -15.49
CA PHE A 330 -29.38 0.51 -16.14
C PHE A 330 -29.06 0.83 -17.60
N ASN A 331 -27.84 1.27 -17.93
CA ASN A 331 -27.51 1.64 -19.31
C ASN A 331 -27.28 0.42 -20.23
N GLU A 332 -26.77 -0.71 -19.73
CA GLU A 332 -26.65 -1.95 -20.53
C GLU A 332 -28.01 -2.64 -20.76
N GLU A 333 -28.89 -2.67 -19.76
CA GLU A 333 -30.24 -3.24 -19.92
C GLU A 333 -31.14 -2.32 -20.77
N VAL A 334 -31.10 -1.01 -20.53
CA VAL A 334 -31.85 -0.03 -21.34
C VAL A 334 -31.36 -0.01 -22.79
N SER A 335 -30.06 -0.12 -23.06
CA SER A 335 -29.55 -0.19 -24.44
C SER A 335 -29.91 -1.51 -25.15
N LYS A 336 -30.03 -2.63 -24.42
CA LYS A 336 -30.60 -3.89 -24.94
C LYS A 336 -32.10 -3.78 -25.24
N PHE A 337 -32.86 -3.04 -24.43
CA PHE A 337 -34.28 -2.76 -24.68
C PHE A 337 -34.48 -1.80 -25.87
N ILE A 338 -33.66 -0.74 -25.98
CA ILE A 338 -33.72 0.23 -27.09
C ILE A 338 -33.38 -0.43 -28.43
N ARG A 339 -32.45 -1.39 -28.48
CA ARG A 339 -32.12 -2.12 -29.72
C ARG A 339 -33.22 -3.07 -30.20
N LYS A 340 -34.13 -3.51 -29.33
CA LYS A 340 -35.27 -4.36 -29.70
C LYS A 340 -36.54 -3.59 -30.09
N GLY A 341 -36.56 -2.27 -29.93
CA GLY A 341 -37.75 -1.43 -30.10
C GLY A 341 -37.81 -0.60 -31.39
N LYS A 342 -37.07 -0.94 -32.45
CA LYS A 342 -37.10 -0.18 -33.72
C LYS A 342 -37.88 -0.90 -34.82
N THR A 343 -39.12 -1.30 -34.54
CA THR A 343 -40.14 -1.46 -35.59
C THR A 343 -41.56 -1.30 -35.00
N ARG A 344 -42.30 -0.38 -35.61
CA ARG A 344 -43.73 -0.06 -35.41
C ARG A 344 -44.11 0.73 -34.16
N GLU A 345 -44.12 2.03 -34.38
CA GLU A 345 -44.99 3.02 -33.75
C GLU A 345 -46.45 2.51 -33.73
N ARG A 346 -46.98 2.29 -32.54
CA ARG A 346 -48.43 2.23 -32.30
C ARG A 346 -48.68 2.82 -30.91
N THR A 347 -49.37 3.95 -30.90
CA THR A 347 -49.92 4.57 -29.70
C THR A 347 -50.91 3.58 -29.06
N VAL A 348 -50.56 3.05 -27.88
CA VAL A 348 -51.51 2.30 -27.04
C VAL A 348 -51.73 3.12 -25.77
N ARG A 349 -53.00 3.44 -25.58
CA ARG A 349 -53.59 4.20 -24.46
C ARG A 349 -53.19 3.56 -23.13
N ALA A 350 -52.93 4.38 -22.12
CA ALA A 350 -52.70 3.95 -20.76
C ALA A 350 -54.01 3.40 -20.15
N GLU A 351 -54.28 2.12 -20.35
CA GLU A 351 -55.19 1.32 -19.53
C GLU A 351 -54.94 -0.16 -19.84
N GLU A 352 -54.83 -0.99 -18.81
CA GLU A 352 -54.52 -2.44 -18.85
C GLU A 352 -53.05 -2.73 -19.23
N ILE A 353 -52.16 -3.09 -18.29
CA ILE A 353 -52.00 -4.45 -17.75
C ILE A 353 -51.56 -4.32 -16.28
N GLY A 354 -52.52 -4.13 -15.39
CA GLY A 354 -52.41 -4.55 -14.00
C GLY A 354 -52.89 -5.99 -13.90
N LYS A 355 -52.09 -6.99 -14.31
CA LYS A 355 -52.44 -8.42 -14.18
C LYS A 355 -51.30 -9.40 -14.48
N GLN A 356 -50.05 -9.15 -14.07
CA GLN A 356 -49.04 -10.22 -14.15
C GLN A 356 -47.84 -10.09 -13.22
N PHE A 357 -48.05 -9.84 -11.92
CA PHE A 357 -47.03 -10.18 -10.91
C PHE A 357 -47.72 -10.68 -9.63
N LYS A 358 -48.10 -11.96 -9.60
CA LYS A 358 -48.28 -12.70 -8.35
C LYS A 358 -46.94 -13.35 -8.00
N TYR A 359 -46.25 -12.81 -7.01
CA TYR A 359 -45.14 -13.53 -6.37
C TYR A 359 -45.73 -14.60 -5.45
N ASN A 360 -45.26 -15.83 -5.64
CA ASN A 360 -45.58 -16.98 -4.80
C ASN A 360 -44.56 -17.00 -3.64
N THR A 361 -44.98 -16.67 -2.43
CA THR A 361 -44.16 -16.80 -1.22
C THR A 361 -44.38 -18.20 -0.64
N ASN A 362 -43.46 -19.12 -0.94
CA ASN A 362 -43.36 -20.38 -0.21
C ASN A 362 -42.81 -20.08 1.19
N SER A 363 -43.71 -19.89 2.14
CA SER A 363 -43.43 -19.89 3.56
C SER A 363 -43.27 -21.33 4.06
N VAL A 364 -42.24 -21.51 4.90
CA VAL A 364 -41.98 -22.73 5.66
C VAL A 364 -43.13 -22.95 6.64
N LYS A 365 -43.78 -24.11 6.56
CA LYS A 365 -44.84 -24.56 7.48
C LYS A 365 -44.26 -24.78 8.88
N ALA A 366 -44.71 -23.99 9.85
CA ALA A 366 -44.72 -24.37 11.25
C ALA A 366 -46.00 -25.17 11.53
N SER A 367 -45.83 -26.38 12.06
CA SER A 367 -46.90 -27.29 12.46
C SER A 367 -47.59 -26.80 13.75
N SER A 368 -48.92 -26.75 13.70
CA SER A 368 -49.81 -26.53 14.83
C SER A 368 -49.93 -27.76 15.74
N SER A 369 -50.01 -27.54 17.06
CA SER A 369 -50.91 -28.33 17.92
C SER A 369 -51.26 -27.55 19.19
N THR A 370 -52.56 -27.21 19.29
CA THR A 370 -53.41 -27.26 20.49
C THR A 370 -52.90 -26.59 21.77
N ILE A 371 -53.63 -25.59 22.28
CA ILE A 371 -54.47 -25.74 23.49
C ILE A 371 -55.22 -24.43 23.73
N SER A 372 -56.51 -24.60 23.95
CA SER A 372 -57.52 -23.60 24.28
C SER A 372 -57.49 -23.29 25.78
N GLN A 373 -57.98 -22.10 26.13
CA GLN A 373 -58.39 -21.64 27.47
C GLN A 373 -57.29 -21.08 28.39
N ILE A 374 -57.70 -20.07 29.17
CA ILE A 374 -57.01 -19.45 30.32
C ILE A 374 -56.05 -18.29 30.03
N ILE A 375 -56.52 -17.17 29.46
CA ILE A 375 -55.96 -15.83 29.77
C ILE A 375 -57.09 -14.76 29.80
N GLY A 376 -58.18 -15.09 30.50
CA GLY A 376 -59.19 -14.12 30.95
C GLY A 376 -58.97 -13.70 32.42
N PHE A 377 -57.85 -14.07 33.02
CA PHE A 377 -57.63 -13.99 34.48
C PHE A 377 -56.48 -13.08 34.92
N PHE A 378 -55.77 -12.45 33.97
CA PHE A 378 -54.60 -11.60 34.30
C PHE A 378 -54.88 -10.08 34.25
N LEU A 379 -56.12 -9.67 34.00
CA LEU A 379 -56.54 -8.26 33.98
C LEU A 379 -57.27 -7.80 35.26
N MET A 380 -57.34 -8.65 36.29
CA MET A 380 -57.95 -8.35 37.60
C MET A 380 -56.95 -8.31 38.78
N LEU A 381 -55.64 -8.32 38.51
CA LEU A 381 -54.58 -8.23 39.54
C LEU A 381 -53.69 -6.98 39.39
N LEU A 382 -54.20 -5.94 38.73
CA LEU A 382 -53.61 -4.59 38.76
C LEU A 382 -54.48 -3.58 39.53
N TYR A 383 -55.40 -4.08 40.38
CA TYR A 383 -56.24 -3.25 41.25
C TYR A 383 -56.06 -3.50 42.75
N PHE A 384 -55.08 -4.30 43.17
CA PHE A 384 -54.62 -4.37 44.56
C PHE A 384 -53.14 -4.73 44.61
N CYS A 385 -52.28 -3.71 44.52
CA CYS A 385 -50.96 -3.59 45.15
C CYS A 385 -50.45 -2.17 44.93
#